data_AF-A0A965R5R1-F1
#
_entry.id   AF-A0A965R5R1-F1
#
_cell.length_a   1.000
_cell.length_b   1.000
_cell.length_c   1.000
_cell.angle_alpha   90.00
_cell.angle_beta   90.00
_cell.angle_gamma   90.00
#
_symmetry.space_group_name_H-M   'P 1'
#
loop_
_entity.id
_entity.type
_entity.pdbx_description
1 polymer ?
#
loop_
_entity_poly.entity_id
_entity_poly.type
_entity_poly.pdbx_seq_one_letter_code
_entity_poly.pdbx_strand_id
1 'polypeptide(L)'
;MDAKKQIAAHWQFRWPVMDVLIGGESSIDTPSTYVRTMEEATRFLVSYGYNPDHPADARLMHSVIVESLAFIERELMPREWRNGLRPPAEIMACDDPRWLLVWAAQHEEAHRLRRAWSCAVLRVAHSIAHIEGSYRYVNVDAARE
;
A
#
# COMPACT_ATOMS: atom_id res chain seq x y z
N MET A 1 -10.52 -7.16 -35.29
CA MET A 1 -9.19 -6.73 -34.80
C MET A 1 -9.42 -6.22 -33.39
N ASP A 2 -9.05 -7.03 -32.41
CA ASP A 2 -9.71 -7.09 -31.11
C ASP A 2 -9.10 -6.10 -30.10
N ALA A 3 -9.87 -5.08 -29.69
CA ALA A 3 -9.47 -4.07 -28.72
C ALA A 3 -9.02 -4.68 -27.37
N LYS A 4 -9.43 -5.91 -27.08
CA LYS A 4 -9.00 -6.69 -25.92
C LYS A 4 -7.50 -7.04 -25.93
N LYS A 5 -6.86 -7.16 -27.10
CA LYS A 5 -5.41 -7.45 -27.20
C LYS A 5 -4.52 -6.23 -26.99
N GLN A 6 -5.03 -5.01 -27.21
CA GLN A 6 -4.25 -3.77 -27.00
C GLN A 6 -4.17 -3.37 -25.52
N ILE A 7 -5.19 -3.65 -24.71
CA ILE A 7 -5.22 -3.29 -23.28
C ILE A 7 -4.25 -4.15 -22.46
N ALA A 8 -4.11 -5.44 -22.81
CA ALA A 8 -3.17 -6.35 -22.14
C ALA A 8 -1.69 -5.96 -22.36
N ALA A 9 -1.37 -5.29 -23.48
CA ALA A 9 -0.01 -4.84 -23.77
C ALA A 9 0.43 -3.63 -22.94
N HIS A 10 -0.51 -2.87 -22.37
CA HIS A 10 -0.23 -1.72 -21.51
C HIS A 10 -0.18 -2.05 -20.01
N TRP A 11 -0.43 -3.31 -19.63
CA TRP A 11 -0.38 -3.78 -18.24
C TRP A 11 0.96 -4.45 -17.89
N GLN A 12 2.08 -3.91 -18.37
CA GLN A 12 3.40 -4.28 -17.86
C GLN A 12 3.62 -3.61 -16.49
N PHE A 13 2.85 -4.06 -15.50
CA PHE A 13 2.98 -3.58 -14.13
C PHE A 13 4.27 -4.15 -13.52
N ARG A 14 5.16 -3.25 -13.07
CA ARG A 14 6.47 -3.62 -12.52
C ARG A 14 6.34 -4.08 -11.07
N TRP A 15 5.87 -5.31 -10.89
CA TRP A 15 5.92 -6.09 -9.64
C TRP A 15 7.25 -6.02 -8.88
N PRO A 16 8.44 -5.93 -9.53
CA PRO A 16 9.70 -5.80 -8.80
C PRO A 16 9.79 -4.59 -7.88
N VAL A 17 9.08 -3.49 -8.15
CA VAL A 17 9.11 -2.29 -7.27
C VAL A 17 8.34 -2.53 -5.97
N MET A 18 7.24 -3.28 -6.05
CA MET A 18 6.48 -3.70 -4.86
C MET A 18 7.25 -4.76 -4.10
N ASP A 19 7.83 -5.77 -4.75
CA ASP A 19 8.67 -6.77 -4.08
C ASP A 19 9.91 -6.17 -3.41
N VAL A 20 10.44 -5.06 -3.91
CA VAL A 20 11.54 -4.32 -3.26
C VAL A 20 11.05 -3.49 -2.05
N LEU A 21 9.82 -2.98 -2.09
CA LEU A 21 9.16 -2.31 -0.95
C LEU A 21 8.66 -3.30 0.12
N ILE A 22 8.25 -4.49 -0.30
CA ILE A 22 7.41 -5.45 0.44
C ILE A 22 8.10 -6.79 0.71
N GLY A 23 9.17 -7.14 0.01
CA GLY A 23 9.79 -8.47 0.10
C GLY A 23 10.82 -8.62 1.21
N GLY A 24 11.35 -7.54 1.78
CA GLY A 24 12.41 -7.63 2.78
C GLY A 24 13.75 -8.13 2.24
N GLU A 25 13.91 -8.29 0.92
CA GLU A 25 15.24 -8.44 0.32
C GLU A 25 16.06 -7.16 0.52
N SER A 26 17.30 -7.36 0.96
CA SER A 26 18.27 -6.28 1.13
C SER A 26 18.48 -5.59 -0.21
N SER A 27 18.19 -4.29 -0.25
CA SER A 27 18.23 -3.40 -1.41
C SER A 27 19.65 -3.13 -1.94
N ILE A 28 20.53 -4.13 -2.01
CA ILE A 28 21.91 -3.92 -2.46
C ILE A 28 21.95 -3.57 -3.95
N ASP A 29 20.97 -4.03 -4.76
CA ASP A 29 21.01 -3.81 -6.22
C ASP A 29 19.70 -3.37 -6.89
N THR A 30 18.70 -2.87 -6.15
CA THR A 30 17.56 -2.21 -6.80
C THR A 30 17.58 -0.70 -6.55
N PRO A 31 17.75 0.13 -7.60
CA PRO A 31 17.69 1.58 -7.45
C PRO A 31 16.28 1.95 -6.98
N SER A 32 16.20 2.34 -5.69
CA SER A 32 15.11 2.98 -4.98
C SER A 32 13.79 3.12 -5.75
N THR A 33 12.77 2.43 -5.27
CA THR A 33 11.49 3.05 -4.90
C THR A 33 11.29 4.49 -5.36
N TYR A 34 10.59 4.65 -6.48
CA TYR A 34 10.32 5.91 -7.20
C TYR A 34 9.39 6.90 -6.45
N VAL A 35 9.08 6.67 -5.18
CA VAL A 35 8.10 7.46 -4.41
C VAL A 35 8.77 8.17 -3.25
N ARG A 36 9.47 9.27 -3.53
CA ARG A 36 10.16 10.10 -2.55
C ARG A 36 9.39 11.37 -2.20
N THR A 37 8.45 11.75 -3.06
CA THR A 37 7.64 12.96 -2.93
C THR A 37 6.15 12.62 -2.89
N MET A 38 5.35 13.54 -2.34
CA MET A 38 3.89 13.41 -2.33
C MET A 38 3.31 13.35 -3.75
N GLU A 39 3.91 14.06 -4.71
CA GLU A 39 3.49 14.02 -6.11
C GLU A 39 3.72 12.62 -6.72
N GLU A 40 4.87 12.02 -6.48
CA GLU A 40 5.15 10.65 -6.90
C GLU A 40 4.21 9.64 -6.23
N ALA A 41 3.87 9.87 -4.96
CA ALA A 41 2.93 9.03 -4.23
C ALA A 41 1.51 9.13 -4.80
N THR A 42 1.07 10.34 -5.17
CA THR A 42 -0.20 10.55 -5.88
C THR A 42 -0.18 9.81 -7.22
N ARG A 43 0.89 9.95 -8.04
CA ARG A 43 1.01 9.24 -9.31
C ARG A 43 0.95 7.72 -9.13
N PHE A 44 1.58 7.22 -8.08
CA PHE A 44 1.53 5.80 -7.74
C PHE A 44 0.09 5.34 -7.44
N LEU A 45 -0.63 6.02 -6.55
CA LEU A 45 -2.02 5.67 -6.21
C LEU A 45 -2.96 5.78 -7.42
N VAL A 46 -2.80 6.81 -8.25
CA VAL A 46 -3.57 6.97 -9.50
C VAL A 46 -3.31 5.80 -10.45
N SER A 47 -2.09 5.28 -10.53
CA SER A 47 -1.79 4.08 -11.32
C SER A 47 -2.48 2.81 -10.81
N TYR A 48 -2.85 2.78 -9.52
CA TYR A 48 -3.67 1.74 -8.89
C TYR A 48 -5.18 1.99 -9.02
N GLY A 49 -5.59 3.08 -9.67
CA GLY A 49 -7.00 3.43 -9.83
C GLY A 49 -7.60 4.20 -8.65
N TYR A 50 -6.78 4.70 -7.72
CA TYR A 50 -7.23 5.54 -6.61
C TYR A 50 -6.84 7.01 -6.83
N ASN A 51 -7.80 7.92 -6.69
CA ASN A 51 -7.52 9.35 -6.68
C ASN A 51 -7.54 9.90 -5.25
N PRO A 52 -6.38 10.16 -4.61
CA PRO A 52 -6.35 10.66 -3.22
C PRO A 52 -6.99 12.03 -3.02
N ASP A 53 -7.16 12.81 -4.09
CA ASP A 53 -7.83 14.11 -4.02
C ASP A 53 -9.36 13.97 -4.19
N HIS A 54 -9.85 12.78 -4.55
CA HIS A 54 -11.28 12.46 -4.57
C HIS A 54 -11.76 12.01 -3.17
N PRO A 55 -12.77 12.67 -2.57
CA PRO A 55 -13.14 12.42 -1.17
C PRO A 55 -13.59 10.98 -0.86
N ALA A 56 -14.19 10.27 -1.83
CA ALA A 56 -14.62 8.89 -1.60
C ALA A 56 -13.43 7.93 -1.54
N ASP A 57 -12.48 8.10 -2.46
CA ASP A 57 -11.26 7.29 -2.55
C ASP A 57 -10.38 7.56 -1.35
N ALA A 58 -10.23 8.83 -0.94
CA ALA A 58 -9.51 9.21 0.27
C ALA A 58 -10.07 8.50 1.52
N ARG A 59 -11.40 8.47 1.68
CA ARG A 59 -12.05 7.76 2.80
C ARG A 59 -11.83 6.25 2.73
N LEU A 60 -11.90 5.66 1.54
CA LEU A 60 -11.65 4.23 1.35
C LEU A 60 -10.20 3.86 1.67
N MET A 61 -9.24 4.65 1.19
CA MET A 61 -7.84 4.40 1.50
C MET A 61 -7.55 4.55 3.00
N HIS A 62 -8.14 5.57 3.64
CA HIS A 62 -8.04 5.72 5.09
C HIS A 62 -8.65 4.52 5.84
N SER A 63 -9.80 4.00 5.42
CA SER A 63 -10.39 2.83 6.07
C SER A 63 -9.49 1.59 5.95
N VAL A 64 -8.83 1.41 4.80
CA VAL A 64 -7.86 0.32 4.62
C VAL A 64 -6.64 0.49 5.53
N ILE A 65 -6.15 1.72 5.77
CA ILE A 65 -5.06 1.98 6.72
C ILE A 65 -5.49 1.58 8.14
N VAL A 66 -6.67 2.03 8.58
CA VAL A 66 -7.21 1.72 9.91
C VAL A 66 -7.38 0.21 10.10
N GLU A 67 -7.93 -0.47 9.10
CA GLU A 67 -8.09 -1.92 9.12
C GLU A 67 -6.74 -2.63 9.15
N SER A 68 -5.75 -2.13 8.41
CA SER A 68 -4.39 -2.68 8.41
C SER A 68 -3.73 -2.59 9.78
N LEU A 69 -3.84 -1.44 10.45
CA LEU A 69 -3.32 -1.25 11.80
C LEU A 69 -4.03 -2.18 12.80
N ALA A 70 -5.35 -2.28 12.71
CA ALA A 70 -6.14 -3.17 13.56
C ALA A 70 -5.79 -4.65 13.34
N PHE A 71 -5.56 -5.06 12.08
CA PHE A 71 -5.14 -6.41 11.74
C PHE A 71 -3.75 -6.72 12.29
N ILE A 72 -2.79 -5.79 12.18
CA ILE A 72 -1.46 -5.95 12.76
C ILE A 72 -1.56 -6.10 14.29
N GLU A 73 -2.33 -5.24 14.95
CA GLU A 73 -2.53 -5.29 16.40
C GLU A 73 -3.17 -6.60 16.86
N ARG A 74 -4.25 -7.04 16.20
CA ARG A 74 -5.11 -8.11 16.71
C ARG A 74 -4.66 -9.49 16.26
N GLU A 75 -4.17 -9.60 15.04
CA GLU A 75 -3.91 -10.89 14.39
C GLU A 75 -2.41 -11.19 14.28
N LEU A 76 -1.57 -10.20 13.94
CA LEU A 76 -0.15 -10.45 13.68
C LEU A 76 0.73 -10.38 14.93
N MET A 77 0.51 -9.40 15.81
CA MET A 77 1.41 -9.16 16.96
C MET A 77 0.71 -8.69 18.26
N PRO A 78 -0.36 -9.38 18.73
CA PRO A 78 -1.16 -8.94 19.87
C PRO A 78 -0.44 -8.98 21.22
N ARG A 79 0.66 -9.73 21.37
CA ARG A 79 1.43 -9.76 22.62
C ARG A 79 2.41 -8.59 22.65
N GLU A 80 3.12 -8.38 21.57
CA GLU A 80 4.12 -7.34 21.37
C GLU A 80 3.46 -5.96 21.46
N TRP A 81 2.29 -5.80 20.84
CA TRP A 81 1.52 -4.55 20.90
C TRP A 81 1.07 -4.19 22.32
N ARG A 82 0.69 -5.19 23.13
CA ARG A 82 0.37 -5.02 24.57
C ARG A 82 1.60 -4.70 25.40
N ASN A 83 2.76 -5.22 25.01
CA ASN A 83 4.05 -4.93 25.65
C ASN A 83 4.67 -3.60 25.19
N GLY A 84 3.97 -2.83 24.36
CA GLY A 84 4.38 -1.48 23.96
C GLY A 84 5.14 -1.39 22.63
N LEU A 85 5.36 -2.50 21.92
CA LEU A 85 5.90 -2.46 20.57
C LEU A 85 4.81 -2.01 19.60
N ARG A 86 4.75 -0.70 19.34
CA ARG A 86 3.71 -0.05 18.53
C ARG A 86 4.31 0.83 17.43
N PRO A 87 3.52 1.17 16.39
CA PRO A 87 3.94 2.15 15.41
C PRO A 87 4.20 3.52 16.06
N PRO A 88 5.11 4.33 15.50
CA PRO A 88 5.21 5.76 15.79
C PRO A 88 3.86 6.47 15.69
N ALA A 89 3.70 7.55 16.47
CA ALA A 89 2.43 8.27 16.57
C ALA A 89 1.94 8.81 15.22
N GLU A 90 2.86 9.26 14.36
CA GLU A 90 2.56 9.74 13.01
C GLU A 90 2.01 8.64 12.09
N ILE A 91 2.36 7.37 12.31
CA ILE A 91 1.79 6.23 11.56
C ILE A 91 0.42 5.87 12.14
N MET A 92 0.27 5.88 13.46
CA MET A 92 -1.02 5.64 14.12
C MET A 92 -2.09 6.67 13.74
N ALA A 93 -1.69 7.90 13.48
CA ALA A 93 -2.56 9.00 13.09
C ALA A 93 -2.60 9.25 11.57
N CYS A 94 -2.01 8.35 10.76
CA CYS A 94 -1.90 8.54 9.31
C CYS A 94 -3.26 8.33 8.64
N ASP A 95 -3.78 9.38 8.00
CA ASP A 95 -5.03 9.38 7.23
C ASP A 95 -4.81 9.30 5.72
N ASP A 96 -3.62 9.66 5.25
CA ASP A 96 -3.25 9.69 3.84
C ASP A 96 -2.14 8.68 3.52
N PRO A 97 -2.42 7.63 2.71
CA PRO A 97 -1.46 6.59 2.37
C PRO A 97 -0.23 7.11 1.62
N ARG A 98 -0.28 8.31 1.03
CA ARG A 98 0.88 8.93 0.38
C ARG A 98 2.03 9.11 1.35
N TRP A 99 1.76 9.41 2.61
CA TRP A 99 2.80 9.50 3.64
C TRP A 99 3.47 8.17 3.92
N LEU A 100 2.70 7.08 4.01
CA LEU A 100 3.25 5.74 4.21
C LEU A 100 4.18 5.35 3.05
N LEU A 101 3.81 5.68 1.80
CA LEU A 101 4.66 5.44 0.63
C LEU A 101 5.97 6.24 0.71
N VAL A 102 5.89 7.53 1.03
CA VAL A 102 7.07 8.39 1.18
C VAL A 102 7.98 7.91 2.31
N TRP A 103 7.42 7.56 3.47
CA TRP A 103 8.18 7.08 4.62
C TRP A 103 8.81 5.71 4.38
N ALA A 104 8.14 4.83 3.64
CA ALA A 104 8.69 3.53 3.25
C ALA A 104 9.92 3.67 2.33
N ALA A 105 10.03 4.78 1.57
CA ALA A 105 11.15 5.05 0.69
C ALA A 105 12.35 5.76 1.36
N GLN A 106 12.27 6.12 2.65
CA GLN A 106 13.35 6.82 3.34
C GLN A 106 14.46 5.86 3.78
N HIS A 107 15.71 6.04 3.33
CA HIS A 107 16.81 5.11 3.64
C HIS A 107 17.65 5.49 4.86
N GLU A 108 17.50 6.70 5.38
CA GLU A 108 18.25 7.19 6.54
C GLU A 108 18.03 6.33 7.78
N GLU A 109 19.09 6.08 8.54
CA GLU A 109 19.05 5.24 9.73
C GLU A 109 18.10 5.81 10.80
N ALA A 110 18.06 7.14 10.91
CA ALA A 110 17.14 7.87 11.78
C ALA A 110 15.65 7.58 11.48
N HIS A 111 15.34 7.03 10.30
CA HIS A 111 13.97 6.72 9.87
C HIS A 111 13.68 5.23 9.82
N ARG A 112 14.61 4.36 10.27
CA ARG A 112 14.46 2.89 10.19
C ARG A 112 13.14 2.40 10.77
N LEU A 113 12.76 2.85 11.98
CA LEU A 113 11.53 2.39 12.64
C LEU A 113 10.28 2.83 11.87
N ARG A 114 10.21 4.10 11.44
CA ARG A 114 9.11 4.65 10.64
C ARG A 114 8.99 3.93 9.30
N ARG A 115 10.11 3.70 8.62
CA ARG A 115 10.17 2.93 7.37
C ARG A 115 9.60 1.53 7.57
N ALA A 116 10.07 0.80 8.58
CA ALA A 116 9.65 -0.59 8.84
C ALA A 116 8.14 -0.69 9.08
N TRP A 117 7.58 0.20 9.91
CA TRP A 117 6.14 0.23 10.16
C TRP A 117 5.34 0.67 8.93
N SER A 118 5.82 1.65 8.17
CA SER A 118 5.16 2.07 6.92
C SER A 118 5.10 0.92 5.93
N CYS A 119 6.20 0.19 5.75
CA CYS A 119 6.24 -1.04 4.96
C CYS A 119 5.26 -2.09 5.48
N ALA A 120 5.18 -2.32 6.79
CA ALA A 120 4.27 -3.31 7.36
C ALA A 120 2.80 -2.96 7.10
N VAL A 121 2.41 -1.70 7.33
CA VAL A 121 1.05 -1.22 7.06
C VAL A 121 0.72 -1.33 5.57
N LEU A 122 1.61 -0.90 4.67
CA LEU A 122 1.40 -1.01 3.23
C LEU A 122 1.22 -2.46 2.74
N ARG A 123 1.92 -3.43 3.34
CA ARG A 123 1.79 -4.86 3.00
C ARG A 123 0.41 -5.41 3.36
N VAL A 124 -0.06 -5.08 4.55
CA VAL A 124 -1.38 -5.50 5.02
C VAL A 124 -2.46 -4.79 4.21
N ALA A 125 -2.34 -3.49 3.98
CA ALA A 125 -3.26 -2.70 3.17
C ALA A 125 -3.39 -3.24 1.75
N HIS A 126 -2.26 -3.58 1.12
CA HIS A 126 -2.24 -4.18 -0.21
C HIS A 126 -2.95 -5.54 -0.23
N SER A 127 -2.71 -6.38 0.77
CA SER A 127 -3.38 -7.69 0.91
C SER A 127 -4.90 -7.54 1.07
N ILE A 128 -5.35 -6.62 1.92
CA ILE A 128 -6.78 -6.32 2.12
C ILE A 128 -7.41 -5.84 0.81
N ALA A 129 -6.79 -4.86 0.15
CA ALA A 129 -7.30 -4.29 -1.10
C ALA A 129 -7.39 -5.34 -2.23
N HIS A 130 -6.49 -6.32 -2.26
CA HIS A 130 -6.56 -7.43 -3.20
C HIS A 130 -7.75 -8.36 -2.93
N ILE A 131 -7.99 -8.75 -1.67
CA ILE A 131 -9.11 -9.61 -1.30
C ILE A 131 -10.44 -8.93 -1.61
N GLU A 132 -10.59 -7.65 -1.24
CA GLU A 132 -11.82 -6.89 -1.52
C GLU A 132 -12.01 -6.58 -3.01
N GLY A 133 -10.92 -6.24 -3.70
CA GLY A 133 -10.93 -6.02 -5.15
C GLY A 133 -11.37 -7.28 -5.89
N SER A 134 -10.85 -8.44 -5.50
CA SER A 134 -11.29 -9.74 -6.03
C SER A 134 -12.79 -9.98 -5.84
N TYR A 135 -13.38 -9.58 -4.70
CA TYR A 135 -14.82 -9.68 -4.50
C TYR A 135 -15.64 -8.73 -5.39
N ARG A 136 -15.14 -7.51 -5.65
CA ARG A 136 -15.79 -6.59 -6.60
C ARG A 136 -15.86 -7.19 -8.00
N TYR A 137 -14.82 -7.85 -8.49
CA TYR A 137 -14.82 -8.50 -9.81
C TYR A 137 -15.83 -9.65 -9.92
N VAL A 138 -15.95 -10.48 -8.88
CA VAL A 138 -16.98 -11.55 -8.83
C VAL A 138 -18.39 -10.97 -8.94
N ASN A 139 -18.64 -9.79 -8.36
CA ASN A 139 -19.94 -9.14 -8.42
C ASN A 139 -20.25 -8.53 -9.80
N VAL A 140 -19.25 -7.99 -10.52
CA VAL A 140 -19.48 -7.45 -11.88
C VAL A 140 -19.79 -8.55 -12.90
N ASP A 141 -19.22 -9.74 -12.74
CA ASP A 141 -19.56 -10.89 -13.57
C ASP A 141 -20.96 -11.45 -13.23
N ALA A 142 -21.38 -11.39 -11.96
CA ALA A 142 -22.74 -11.75 -11.55
C ALA A 142 -23.81 -10.72 -12.00
N ALA A 143 -23.43 -9.46 -12.23
CA ALA A 143 -24.32 -8.41 -12.74
C ALA A 143 -24.48 -8.43 -14.28
N ARG A 144 -23.84 -9.40 -14.97
CA ARG A 144 -23.91 -9.60 -16.43
C ARG A 144 -24.88 -10.71 -16.85
N GLU A 145 -25.50 -11.43 -15.90
CA GLU A 145 -26.65 -12.33 -16.12
C GLU A 145 -27.97 -11.63 -15.79
#